data_AF-A0A1Q5ZWE0-F1
#
_entry.id   AF-A0A1Q5ZWE0-F1
#
_cell.length_a   1.000
_cell.length_b   1.000
_cell.length_c   1.000
_cell.angle_alpha   90.00
_cell.angle_beta   90.00
_cell.angle_gamma   90.00
#
_symmetry.space_group_name_H-M   'P 1'
#
loop_
_entity.id
_entity.type
_entity.pdbx_description
1 polymer ?
#
loop_
_entity_poly.entity_id
_entity_poly.type
_entity_poly.pdbx_seq_one_letter_code
_entity_poly.pdbx_strand_id
1 'polypeptide(L)'
;MPNNCKGDQHLVDALYNGHETAITEIYYCYGKKLLGIAYSHLQDKAKAEKIVLNILTELWDKRAILKINSLTDYLDTAVKHAVLQAIHRQKHAEKITEELLQTPKEALNTCCQY
;
A
#
# COMPACT_ATOMS: atom_id res chain seq x y z
N MET A 1 -3.31 -10.05 -22.92
CA MET A 1 -4.52 -9.27 -23.29
C MET A 1 -4.14 -7.81 -23.44
N PRO A 2 -4.62 -7.12 -24.50
CA PRO A 2 -3.98 -5.92 -25.02
C PRO A 2 -4.39 -4.64 -24.27
N ASN A 3 -3.36 -3.89 -23.87
CA ASN A 3 -3.25 -2.44 -23.75
C ASN A 3 -4.49 -1.61 -24.14
N ASN A 4 -5.47 -1.52 -23.25
CA ASN A 4 -6.61 -0.64 -23.46
C ASN A 4 -6.83 0.25 -22.23
N CYS A 5 -5.82 1.07 -21.92
CA CYS A 5 -5.99 2.28 -21.11
C CYS A 5 -6.82 3.28 -21.92
N LYS A 6 -8.11 2.98 -22.16
CA LYS A 6 -9.04 3.88 -22.83
C LYS A 6 -9.33 5.03 -21.87
N GLY A 7 -8.65 6.16 -22.09
CA GLY A 7 -8.93 7.47 -21.51
C GLY A 7 -9.17 7.49 -20.01
N ASP A 8 -8.19 7.95 -19.24
CA ASP A 8 -8.25 8.10 -17.78
C ASP A 8 -9.60 8.66 -17.28
N GLN A 9 -10.23 9.57 -18.03
CA GLN A 9 -11.53 10.13 -17.70
C GLN A 9 -12.68 9.12 -17.72
N HIS A 10 -12.77 8.23 -18.72
CA HIS A 10 -13.85 7.23 -18.77
C HIS A 10 -13.76 6.26 -17.59
N LEU A 11 -12.55 5.86 -17.19
CA LEU A 11 -12.35 5.00 -16.02
C LEU A 11 -12.75 5.72 -14.72
N VAL A 12 -12.42 7.02 -14.60
CA VAL A 12 -12.80 7.84 -13.45
C VAL A 12 -14.31 8.05 -13.39
N ASP A 13 -14.97 8.31 -14.52
CA ASP A 13 -16.42 8.44 -14.60
C ASP A 13 -17.11 7.12 -14.24
N ALA A 14 -16.63 5.99 -14.77
CA ALA A 14 -17.16 4.68 -14.44
C ALA A 14 -16.97 4.35 -12.95
N LEU A 15 -15.85 4.75 -12.36
CA LEU A 15 -15.56 4.64 -10.93
C LEU A 15 -16.57 5.45 -10.10
N TYR A 16 -16.82 6.71 -10.46
CA TYR A 16 -17.79 7.56 -9.74
C TYR A 16 -19.23 7.03 -9.83
N ASN A 17 -19.60 6.46 -10.97
CA ASN A 17 -20.90 5.81 -11.17
C ASN A 17 -21.02 4.45 -10.45
N GLY A 18 -19.95 3.97 -9.80
CA GLY A 18 -19.97 2.72 -9.03
C GLY A 18 -19.97 1.47 -9.90
N HIS A 19 -19.49 1.55 -11.14
CA HIS A 19 -19.30 0.36 -11.97
C HIS A 19 -18.10 -0.44 -11.47
N GLU A 20 -18.34 -1.64 -10.95
CA GLU A 20 -17.29 -2.52 -10.42
C GLU A 20 -16.25 -2.93 -11.48
N THR A 21 -16.64 -2.92 -12.76
CA THR A 21 -15.71 -3.16 -13.87
C THR A 21 -14.61 -2.10 -13.94
N ALA A 22 -14.86 -0.88 -13.47
CA ALA A 22 -13.88 0.21 -13.47
C ALA A 22 -12.64 -0.13 -12.63
N ILE A 23 -12.82 -0.65 -11.41
CA ILE A 23 -11.66 -0.96 -10.55
C ILE A 23 -10.82 -2.10 -11.13
N THR A 24 -11.49 -3.04 -11.78
CA THR A 24 -10.85 -4.18 -12.45
C THR A 24 -10.04 -3.71 -13.66
N GLU A 25 -10.60 -2.82 -14.47
CA GLU A 25 -9.87 -2.20 -15.60
C GLU A 25 -8.68 -1.35 -15.11
N ILE A 26 -8.83 -0.60 -14.03
CA ILE A 26 -7.74 0.17 -13.41
C ILE A 26 -6.62 -0.77 -12.95
N TYR A 27 -6.95 -1.89 -12.31
CA TYR A 27 -5.98 -2.90 -11.92
C TYR A 27 -5.22 -3.47 -13.13
N TYR A 28 -5.92 -3.81 -14.21
CA TYR A 28 -5.26 -4.34 -15.41
C TYR A 28 -4.37 -3.32 -16.11
N CYS A 29 -4.77 -2.05 -16.14
CA CYS A 29 -4.04 -0.96 -16.80
C CYS A 29 -2.82 -0.50 -15.99
N TYR A 30 -3.01 -0.23 -14.70
CA TYR A 30 -1.99 0.40 -13.85
C TYR A 30 -1.30 -0.58 -12.91
N GLY A 31 -1.92 -1.73 -12.60
CA GLY A 31 -1.43 -2.67 -11.60
C GLY A 31 0.00 -3.14 -11.85
N LYS A 32 0.38 -3.42 -13.10
CA LYS A 32 1.77 -3.78 -13.43
C LYS A 32 2.77 -2.67 -13.12
N LYS A 33 2.43 -1.41 -13.44
CA LYS A 33 3.28 -0.24 -13.16
C LYS A 33 3.41 -0.01 -11.65
N LEU A 34 2.29 0.00 -10.93
CA LEU A 34 2.25 0.21 -9.48
C LEU A 34 3.00 -0.90 -8.73
N LEU A 35 2.82 -2.16 -9.16
CA LEU A 35 3.53 -3.29 -8.60
C LEU A 35 5.03 -3.18 -8.84
N GLY A 36 5.46 -2.76 -10.02
CA GLY A 36 6.88 -2.52 -10.33
C GLY A 36 7.51 -1.47 -9.42
N ILE A 37 6.81 -0.35 -9.18
CA ILE A 37 7.27 0.70 -8.25
C ILE A 37 7.37 0.16 -6.82
N ALA A 38 6.30 -0.46 -6.31
CA ALA A 38 6.27 -0.98 -4.96
C ALA A 38 7.33 -2.08 -4.72
N TYR A 39 7.48 -2.99 -5.68
CA TYR A 39 8.46 -4.07 -5.64
C TYR A 39 9.90 -3.55 -5.66
N SER A 40 10.20 -2.53 -6.48
CA SER A 40 11.53 -1.91 -6.54
C SER A 40 12.00 -1.42 -5.17
N HIS A 41 11.08 -0.89 -4.36
CA HIS A 41 11.39 -0.37 -3.03
C HIS A 41 11.32 -1.39 -1.90
N LEU A 42 10.38 -2.35 -1.94
CA LEU A 42 10.17 -3.31 -0.86
C LEU A 42 10.93 -4.62 -1.03
N GLN A 43 11.31 -4.97 -2.28
CA GLN A 43 11.93 -6.25 -2.65
C GLN A 43 11.12 -7.48 -2.16
N ASP A 44 9.83 -7.30 -1.91
CA ASP A 44 8.91 -8.32 -1.42
C ASP A 44 7.63 -8.23 -2.25
N LYS A 45 7.40 -9.28 -3.05
CA LYS A 45 6.27 -9.35 -3.97
C LYS A 45 4.93 -9.37 -3.22
N ALA A 46 4.82 -10.10 -2.12
CA ALA A 46 3.57 -10.22 -1.38
C ALA A 46 3.19 -8.88 -0.73
N LYS A 47 4.17 -8.17 -0.16
CA LYS A 47 3.94 -6.81 0.38
C LYS A 47 3.59 -5.82 -0.73
N ALA A 48 4.27 -5.89 -1.87
CA ALA A 48 3.99 -5.01 -3.01
C ALA A 48 2.57 -5.22 -3.56
N GLU A 49 2.15 -6.46 -3.78
CA GLU A 49 0.79 -6.80 -4.21
C GLU A 49 -0.26 -6.30 -3.21
N LYS A 50 -0.03 -6.50 -1.92
CA LYS A 50 -0.92 -6.01 -0.86
C LYS A 50 -1.06 -4.48 -0.89
N ILE A 51 0.03 -3.74 -1.11
CA ILE A 51 -0.03 -2.28 -1.24
C ILE A 51 -0.90 -1.87 -2.44
N VAL A 52 -0.70 -2.50 -3.60
CA VAL A 52 -1.50 -2.18 -4.79
C VAL A 52 -2.98 -2.46 -4.54
N LEU A 53 -3.32 -3.60 -3.95
CA LEU A 53 -4.70 -3.95 -3.60
C LEU A 53 -5.31 -2.96 -2.60
N ASN A 54 -4.56 -2.56 -1.59
CA ASN A 54 -5.02 -1.57 -0.61
C ASN A 54 -5.31 -0.21 -1.27
N ILE A 55 -4.44 0.25 -2.17
CA ILE A 55 -4.65 1.52 -2.89
C ILE A 55 -5.94 1.47 -3.72
N LEU A 56 -6.18 0.35 -4.41
CA LEU A 56 -7.41 0.18 -5.20
C LEU A 56 -8.66 0.09 -4.32
N THR A 57 -8.55 -0.57 -3.16
CA THR A 57 -9.64 -0.65 -2.18
C THR A 57 -9.98 0.75 -1.64
N GLU A 58 -8.96 1.52 -1.22
CA GLU A 58 -9.15 2.88 -0.74
C GLU A 58 -9.70 3.81 -1.83
N LEU A 59 -9.24 3.64 -3.06
CA LEU A 59 -9.74 4.37 -4.22
C LEU A 59 -11.24 4.10 -4.42
N TRP A 60 -11.66 2.84 -4.33
CA TRP A 60 -13.06 2.45 -4.43
C TRP A 60 -13.90 3.00 -3.27
N ASP A 61 -13.43 2.88 -2.03
CA ASP A 61 -14.15 3.34 -0.84
C ASP A 61 -14.36 4.85 -0.86
N LYS A 62 -13.34 5.59 -1.29
CA LYS A 62 -13.36 7.06 -1.34
C LYS A 62 -13.89 7.60 -2.66
N ARG A 63 -14.37 6.76 -3.59
CA ARG A 63 -14.81 7.19 -4.94
C ARG A 63 -15.79 8.36 -4.91
N ALA A 64 -16.74 8.39 -3.97
CA ALA A 64 -17.76 9.44 -3.91
C ALA A 64 -17.23 10.82 -3.51
N ILE A 65 -16.07 10.89 -2.84
CA ILE A 65 -15.51 12.12 -2.28
C ILE A 65 -14.20 12.56 -2.95
N LEU A 66 -13.54 11.66 -3.68
CA LEU A 66 -12.29 11.97 -4.37
C LEU A 66 -12.55 12.88 -5.57
N LYS A 67 -11.68 13.87 -5.76
CA LYS A 67 -11.62 14.69 -6.97
C LYS A 67 -10.37 14.34 -7.74
N ILE A 68 -10.48 13.36 -8.63
CA ILE A 68 -9.39 12.86 -9.46
C ILE A 68 -9.37 13.64 -10.76
N ASN A 69 -8.34 14.47 -10.95
CA ASN A 69 -8.09 15.16 -12.23
C ASN A 69 -7.33 14.25 -13.22
N SER A 70 -6.34 13.51 -12.70
CA SER A 70 -5.50 12.58 -13.45
C SER A 70 -5.34 11.31 -12.62
N LEU A 71 -5.84 10.20 -13.16
CA LEU A 71 -5.80 8.91 -12.48
C LEU A 71 -4.34 8.45 -12.31
N THR A 72 -3.52 8.69 -13.32
CA THR A 72 -2.09 8.36 -13.31
C THR A 72 -1.35 9.06 -12.18
N ASP A 73 -1.54 10.38 -12.00
CA ASP A 73 -0.84 11.15 -10.97
C ASP A 73 -1.31 10.77 -9.56
N TYR A 74 -2.61 10.53 -9.41
CA TYR A 74 -3.18 10.05 -8.15
C TYR A 74 -2.56 8.71 -7.73
N LEU A 75 -2.55 7.72 -8.64
CA LEU A 75 -2.04 6.38 -8.36
C LEU A 75 -0.52 6.38 -8.11
N ASP A 76 0.25 7.15 -8.88
CA ASP A 76 1.69 7.29 -8.68
C ASP A 76 2.02 7.93 -7.31
N THR A 77 1.23 8.91 -6.87
CA THR A 77 1.38 9.54 -5.55
C THR A 77 0.97 8.58 -4.44
N ALA A 78 -0.15 7.89 -4.60
CA ALA A 78 -0.67 6.92 -3.63
C ALA A 78 0.31 5.77 -3.39
N VAL A 79 0.91 5.21 -4.46
CA VAL A 79 1.87 4.11 -4.32
C VAL A 79 3.16 4.55 -3.63
N LYS A 80 3.71 5.71 -4.00
CA LYS A 80 4.92 6.25 -3.35
C LYS A 80 4.66 6.48 -1.85
N HIS A 81 3.54 7.10 -1.52
CA HIS A 81 3.16 7.34 -0.14
C HIS A 81 2.97 6.04 0.65
N ALA A 82 2.24 5.07 0.10
CA ALA A 82 2.02 3.78 0.74
C ALA A 82 3.32 2.98 0.98
N VAL A 83 4.23 3.01 0.00
CA VAL A 83 5.57 2.40 0.10
C VAL A 83 6.41 3.08 1.19
N LEU A 84 6.46 4.41 1.20
CA LEU A 84 7.19 5.16 2.22
C LEU A 84 6.67 4.85 3.63
N GLN A 85 5.34 4.82 3.80
CA GLN A 85 4.74 4.43 5.07
C GLN A 85 5.06 2.98 5.45
N ALA A 86 5.08 2.05 4.49
CA ALA A 86 5.43 0.66 4.75
C ALA A 86 6.88 0.52 5.24
N ILE A 87 7.82 1.21 4.59
CA ILE A 87 9.23 1.26 5.01
C ILE A 87 9.36 1.88 6.40
N HIS A 88 8.66 2.99 6.65
CA HIS A 88 8.66 3.65 7.95
C HIS A 88 8.15 2.71 9.05
N ARG A 89 7.00 2.07 8.86
CA ARG A 89 6.45 1.09 9.80
C ARG A 89 7.40 -0.09 10.06
N GLN A 90 8.06 -0.59 9.01
CA GLN A 90 9.04 -1.66 9.17
C GLN A 90 10.21 -1.24 10.06
N LYS A 91 10.79 -0.06 9.82
CA LYS A 91 11.88 0.47 10.66
C LYS A 91 11.44 0.72 12.11
N HIS A 92 10.21 1.18 12.32
CA HIS A 92 9.67 1.35 13.67
C HIS A 92 9.44 0.01 14.37
N ALA A 93 8.92 -0.99 13.66
CA ALA A 93 8.73 -2.32 14.20
C ALA A 93 10.07 -2.96 14.60
N GLU A 94 11.10 -2.84 13.76
CA GLU A 94 12.47 -3.31 14.05
C GLU A 94 13.02 -2.68 15.35
N LYS A 95 12.90 -1.35 15.50
CA LYS A 95 13.33 -0.66 16.73
C LYS A 95 12.57 -1.10 17.98
N ILE A 96 11.25 -1.24 17.89
CA ILE A 96 10.42 -1.70 19.01
C ILE A 96 10.81 -3.14 19.38
N THR A 97 11.04 -4.01 18.40
CA THR A 97 11.49 -5.38 18.67
C THR A 97 12.86 -5.41 19.33
N GLU A 98 13.79 -4.56 18.90
CA GLU A 98 15.11 -4.42 19.54
C GLU A 98 14.99 -3.93 20.99
N GLU A 99 14.14 -2.94 21.26
CA GLU A 99 13.92 -2.39 22.61
C GLU A 99 13.26 -3.41 23.56
N LEU A 100 12.26 -4.17 23.08
CA LEU A 100 11.62 -5.22 23.88
C LEU A 100 12.59 -6.38 24.20
N LEU A 101 13.51 -6.69 23.28
CA LEU A 101 14.57 -7.69 23.50
C LEU A 101 15.68 -7.19 24.44
N GLN A 102 15.78 -5.88 24.68
CA GLN A 102 16.73 -5.27 25.62
C GLN A 102 16.18 -5.14 27.06
N THR A 103 14.99 -5.67 27.36
CA THR A 103 14.52 -5.76 28.75
C THR A 103 15.49 -6.64 29.58
N PRO A 104 16.06 -6.12 30.68
CA PRO A 104 17.08 -6.83 31.44
C PRO A 104 16.50 -8.10 32.08
N LYS A 105 17.19 -9.23 31.87
CA LYS A 105 16.98 -10.53 32.54
C LYS A 105 17.37 -10.50 34.03
N GLU A 106 17.07 -9.42 34.75
CA GLU A 106 17.44 -9.22 36.15
C GLU A 106 16.20 -9.05 37.02
N ALA A 107 15.38 -10.11 37.13
CA ALA A 107 14.31 -10.16 38.13
C ALA A 107 14.06 -11.54 38.73
N LEU A 108 15.01 -12.49 38.62
CA LEU A 108 14.80 -13.84 39.21
C LEU A 108 16.01 -14.43 39.93
N ASN A 109 17.02 -13.64 40.31
CA ASN A 109 18.21 -14.18 40.98
C ASN A 109 18.55 -13.60 42.36
N THR A 110 17.62 -12.91 43.03
CA THR A 110 17.91 -12.28 44.33
C THR A 110 16.94 -12.62 45.46
N CYS A 111 16.21 -13.73 45.38
CA CYS A 111 15.25 -14.12 46.43
C CYS A 111 15.59 -15.40 47.22
N CYS A 112 16.82 -15.92 47.14
CA CYS A 112 17.24 -17.11 47.91
C CYS A 112 18.67 -17.02 48.49
N GLN A 113 19.09 -15.83 48.92
CA GLN A 113 20.25 -15.70 49.81
C GLN A 113 19.99 -14.59 50.82
N TYR A 114 19.19 -14.88 51.85
CA TYR A 114 19.35 -14.43 53.24
C TYR A 114 18.35 -15.16 54.13
#